data_AF-A0A920KWD8-F1
#
_entry.id   AF-A0A920KWD8-F1
#
_cell.length_a   1.000
_cell.length_b   1.000
_cell.length_c   1.000
_cell.angle_alpha   90.00
_cell.angle_beta   90.00
_cell.angle_gamma   90.00
#
_symmetry.space_group_name_H-M   'P 1'
#
loop_
_entity.id
_entity.type
_entity.pdbx_description
1 polymer ?
#
loop_
_entity_poly.entity_id
_entity_poly.type
_entity_poly.pdbx_seq_one_letter_code
_entity_poly.pdbx_strand_id
1 'polypeptide(L)'
;MKPQIQKEKIKKNKTNPNALTSVLKTLEKVKETQKQKQIAENEKNKKEVAVKKKRKDELESMKNLVANAISSKPKNLIKPIGISEIDMLKKHISNFWTPPIGAAGAENLIVDIFMEFNKEGYVLKAEWVNRGMNSNNSFYKAAANAAIRAVKDAEPMPLPVSKFKEWRTLTFRFDPATMFGGY
;
A
#
# COMPACT_ATOMS: atom_id res chain seq x y z
N MET A 1 -75.77 85.31 -43.08
CA MET A 1 -75.36 85.92 -41.79
C MET A 1 -74.35 85.00 -41.09
N LYS A 2 -73.83 85.41 -39.92
CA LYS A 2 -73.03 84.58 -38.97
C LYS A 2 -73.96 83.53 -38.28
N PRO A 3 -73.58 82.74 -37.22
CA PRO A 3 -72.26 82.50 -36.57
C PRO A 3 -71.94 81.04 -36.08
N GLN A 4 -70.63 80.73 -35.81
CA GLN A 4 -70.10 79.93 -34.64
C GLN A 4 -70.50 78.42 -34.48
N ILE A 5 -69.98 77.51 -33.60
CA ILE A 5 -68.86 77.34 -32.61
C ILE A 5 -68.73 75.80 -32.33
N GLN A 6 -67.65 75.11 -31.84
CA GLN A 6 -66.17 75.18 -31.92
C GLN A 6 -65.52 73.82 -31.48
N LYS A 7 -64.43 73.40 -32.16
CA LYS A 7 -63.18 72.72 -31.67
C LYS A 7 -63.17 71.64 -30.55
N GLU A 8 -62.42 70.55 -30.81
CA GLU A 8 -61.24 70.17 -29.99
C GLU A 8 -60.13 69.51 -30.85
N LYS A 9 -58.84 69.68 -30.49
CA LYS A 9 -57.67 68.99 -31.10
C LYS A 9 -56.53 68.82 -30.08
N ILE A 10 -56.10 67.58 -29.86
CA ILE A 10 -55.05 67.20 -28.91
C ILE A 10 -53.66 67.67 -29.40
N LYS A 11 -52.84 68.22 -28.48
CA LYS A 11 -51.48 68.74 -28.78
C LYS A 11 -50.39 67.69 -28.53
N LYS A 12 -49.32 67.74 -29.34
CA LYS A 12 -48.11 66.93 -29.16
C LYS A 12 -47.21 67.52 -28.06
N ASN A 13 -46.64 66.66 -27.20
CA ASN A 13 -45.57 67.04 -26.27
C ASN A 13 -44.18 66.80 -26.91
N LYS A 14 -43.11 67.43 -26.39
CA LYS A 14 -41.78 67.51 -27.03
C LYS A 14 -40.69 67.07 -26.05
N THR A 15 -39.99 65.98 -26.38
CA THR A 15 -39.01 65.31 -25.48
C THR A 15 -37.75 66.15 -25.24
N ASN A 16 -37.22 66.11 -24.01
CA ASN A 16 -36.03 66.84 -23.57
C ASN A 16 -34.72 66.08 -23.94
N PRO A 17 -33.75 66.70 -24.65
CA PRO A 17 -32.55 66.01 -25.13
C PRO A 17 -31.55 65.57 -24.04
N ASN A 18 -31.56 66.17 -22.85
CA ASN A 18 -30.57 65.87 -21.80
C ASN A 18 -30.70 64.45 -21.18
N ALA A 19 -31.77 63.72 -21.46
CA ALA A 19 -31.95 62.35 -20.98
C ALA A 19 -31.12 61.31 -21.77
N LEU A 20 -30.71 61.61 -23.00
CA LEU A 20 -30.01 60.65 -23.87
C LEU A 20 -28.48 60.64 -23.64
N THR A 21 -27.91 61.79 -23.28
CA THR A 21 -26.45 61.96 -23.12
C THR A 21 -25.89 61.27 -21.86
N SER A 22 -26.69 61.14 -20.80
CA SER A 22 -26.33 60.38 -19.59
C SER A 22 -26.32 58.87 -19.82
N VAL A 23 -27.32 58.35 -20.54
CA VAL A 23 -27.43 56.94 -20.91
C VAL A 23 -26.27 56.52 -21.81
N LEU A 24 -25.92 57.33 -22.83
CA LEU A 24 -24.79 57.04 -23.71
C LEU A 24 -23.45 56.92 -22.95
N LYS A 25 -23.15 57.88 -22.07
CA LYS A 25 -21.93 57.82 -21.21
C LYS A 25 -21.90 56.61 -20.28
N THR A 26 -23.06 56.11 -19.86
CA THR A 26 -23.17 54.90 -19.04
C THR A 26 -22.86 53.65 -19.87
N LEU A 27 -23.35 53.57 -21.10
CA LEU A 27 -23.10 52.46 -22.02
C LEU A 27 -21.64 52.36 -22.46
N GLU A 28 -20.96 53.48 -22.68
CA GLU A 28 -19.52 53.51 -22.99
C GLU A 28 -18.69 52.91 -21.86
N LYS A 29 -18.91 53.38 -20.62
CA LYS A 29 -18.17 52.92 -19.44
C LYS A 29 -18.40 51.44 -19.11
N VAL A 30 -19.60 50.91 -19.44
CA VAL A 30 -19.89 49.47 -19.36
C VAL A 30 -19.09 48.66 -20.39
N LYS A 31 -18.99 49.13 -21.65
CA LYS A 31 -18.24 48.44 -22.71
C LYS A 31 -16.74 48.36 -22.40
N GLU A 32 -16.14 49.42 -21.88
CA GLU A 32 -14.73 49.41 -21.45
C GLU A 32 -14.48 48.38 -20.33
N THR A 33 -15.36 48.39 -19.32
CA THR A 33 -15.30 47.45 -18.18
C THR A 33 -15.44 45.98 -18.63
N GLN A 34 -16.27 45.70 -19.64
CA GLN A 34 -16.41 44.37 -20.23
C GLN A 34 -15.17 43.94 -21.01
N LYS A 35 -14.59 44.84 -21.84
CA LYS A 35 -13.40 44.56 -22.66
C LYS A 35 -12.17 44.22 -21.80
N GLN A 36 -11.99 44.91 -20.67
CA GLN A 36 -10.90 44.64 -19.73
C GLN A 36 -11.01 43.26 -19.05
N LYS A 37 -12.22 42.82 -18.68
CA LYS A 37 -12.44 41.51 -18.04
C LYS A 37 -12.09 40.33 -18.96
N GLN A 38 -12.50 40.40 -20.23
CA GLN A 38 -12.26 39.33 -21.22
C GLN A 38 -10.77 39.08 -21.50
N ILE A 39 -9.92 40.12 -21.41
CA ILE A 39 -8.47 39.99 -21.61
C ILE A 39 -7.83 39.23 -20.44
N ALA A 40 -8.18 39.57 -19.21
CA ALA A 40 -7.63 38.95 -17.99
C ALA A 40 -8.01 37.47 -17.83
N GLU A 41 -9.15 37.06 -18.38
CA GLU A 41 -9.65 35.67 -18.32
C GLU A 41 -8.91 34.75 -19.32
N ASN A 42 -8.69 35.23 -20.55
CA ASN A 42 -7.97 34.48 -21.58
C ASN A 42 -6.50 34.20 -21.19
N GLU A 43 -5.83 35.12 -20.50
CA GLU A 43 -4.47 34.89 -20.01
C GLU A 43 -4.37 33.77 -18.96
N LYS A 44 -5.34 33.67 -18.05
CA LYS A 44 -5.36 32.63 -17.00
C LYS A 44 -5.53 31.25 -17.63
N ASN A 45 -6.47 31.11 -18.55
CA ASN A 45 -6.73 29.85 -19.26
C ASN A 45 -5.49 29.37 -20.04
N LYS A 46 -4.76 30.28 -20.72
CA LYS A 46 -3.53 29.96 -21.45
C LYS A 46 -2.40 29.45 -20.51
N LYS A 47 -2.31 30.00 -19.30
CA LYS A 47 -1.30 29.63 -18.29
C LYS A 47 -1.61 28.24 -17.67
N GLU A 48 -2.88 27.93 -17.37
CA GLU A 48 -3.23 26.59 -16.86
C GLU A 48 -2.96 25.44 -17.84
N VAL A 49 -3.29 25.62 -19.13
CA VAL A 49 -3.14 24.55 -20.13
C VAL A 49 -1.68 24.13 -20.30
N ALA A 50 -0.74 25.09 -20.28
CA ALA A 50 0.69 24.80 -20.33
C ALA A 50 1.19 23.98 -19.12
N VAL A 51 0.72 24.31 -17.91
CA VAL A 51 1.08 23.61 -16.66
C VAL A 51 0.40 22.23 -16.54
N LYS A 52 -0.78 22.05 -17.16
CA LYS A 52 -1.45 20.76 -17.29
C LYS A 52 -0.79 19.86 -18.35
N LYS A 53 -0.14 20.43 -19.38
CA LYS A 53 0.62 19.65 -20.36
C LYS A 53 1.94 19.14 -19.79
N LYS A 54 2.81 20.01 -19.27
CA LYS A 54 4.12 19.61 -18.69
C LYS A 54 4.01 18.46 -17.68
N ARG A 55 3.04 18.52 -16.77
CA ARG A 55 2.82 17.48 -15.75
C ARG A 55 2.38 16.11 -16.32
N LYS A 56 1.82 16.05 -17.53
CA LYS A 56 1.58 14.78 -18.23
C LYS A 56 2.86 14.25 -18.86
N ASP A 57 3.63 15.12 -19.50
CA ASP A 57 4.88 14.76 -20.17
C ASP A 57 5.93 14.22 -19.17
N GLU A 58 6.00 14.81 -17.96
CA GLU A 58 6.80 14.29 -16.84
C GLU A 58 6.28 12.95 -16.30
N LEU A 59 4.95 12.79 -16.16
CA LEU A 59 4.35 11.56 -15.63
C LEU A 59 4.57 10.35 -16.55
N GLU A 60 4.42 10.51 -17.86
CA GLU A 60 4.75 9.45 -18.82
C GLU A 60 6.26 9.15 -18.86
N SER A 61 7.11 10.17 -18.70
CA SER A 61 8.57 9.96 -18.58
C SER A 61 8.92 9.12 -17.35
N MET A 62 8.35 9.41 -16.18
CA MET A 62 8.55 8.62 -14.96
C MET A 62 8.01 7.19 -15.09
N LYS A 63 6.81 6.99 -15.67
CA LYS A 63 6.25 5.65 -15.91
C LYS A 63 7.19 4.78 -16.74
N ASN A 64 7.74 5.31 -17.82
CA ASN A 64 8.64 4.55 -18.72
C ASN A 64 9.96 4.18 -18.03
N LEU A 65 10.52 5.07 -17.20
CA LEU A 65 11.70 4.76 -16.37
C LEU A 65 11.41 3.64 -15.36
N VAL A 66 10.28 3.71 -14.66
CA VAL A 66 9.84 2.68 -13.69
C VAL A 66 9.58 1.34 -14.38
N ALA A 67 8.92 1.33 -15.54
CA ALA A 67 8.65 0.11 -16.31
C ALA A 67 9.95 -0.61 -16.73
N ASN A 68 10.94 0.13 -17.24
CA ASN A 68 12.24 -0.43 -17.61
C ASN A 68 13.03 -0.94 -16.39
N ALA A 69 12.95 -0.25 -15.24
CA ALA A 69 13.59 -0.68 -14.00
C ALA A 69 12.96 -1.95 -13.39
N ILE A 70 11.67 -2.22 -13.65
CA ILE A 70 11.00 -3.45 -13.23
C ILE A 70 11.30 -4.60 -14.20
N SER A 71 11.31 -4.32 -15.51
CA SER A 71 11.51 -5.31 -16.58
C SER A 71 12.91 -5.96 -16.56
N SER A 72 13.94 -5.24 -16.13
CA SER A 72 15.33 -5.70 -16.10
C SER A 72 15.67 -6.71 -14.99
N LYS A 73 14.72 -7.08 -14.12
CA LYS A 73 14.98 -8.00 -13.00
C LYS A 73 15.14 -9.45 -13.50
N PRO A 74 16.31 -10.10 -13.32
CA PRO A 74 16.56 -11.42 -13.88
C PRO A 74 15.61 -12.46 -13.29
N LYS A 75 14.94 -13.23 -14.17
CA LYS A 75 13.90 -14.21 -13.79
C LYS A 75 14.41 -15.39 -12.95
N ASN A 76 15.72 -15.60 -12.86
CA ASN A 76 16.37 -16.62 -12.03
C ASN A 76 16.57 -16.16 -10.57
N LEU A 77 15.51 -15.64 -9.96
CA LEU A 77 15.46 -15.47 -8.52
C LEU A 77 15.17 -16.84 -7.88
N ILE A 78 16.22 -17.45 -7.33
CA ILE A 78 16.11 -18.45 -6.26
C ILE A 78 15.41 -17.71 -5.11
N LYS A 79 14.08 -17.84 -5.04
CA LYS A 79 13.22 -17.08 -4.13
C LYS A 79 13.29 -17.73 -2.75
N PRO A 80 13.89 -17.11 -1.72
CA PRO A 80 13.99 -17.68 -0.38
C PRO A 80 12.67 -18.27 0.11
N ILE A 81 12.76 -19.30 0.95
CA ILE A 81 11.61 -20.03 1.50
C ILE A 81 10.55 -19.03 1.98
N GLY A 82 9.36 -19.10 1.37
CA GLY A 82 8.35 -18.07 1.52
C GLY A 82 7.70 -18.14 2.89
N ILE A 83 7.07 -17.03 3.28
CA ILE A 83 6.32 -16.93 4.55
C ILE A 83 5.26 -18.04 4.64
N SER A 84 4.62 -18.36 3.51
CA SER A 84 3.71 -19.50 3.33
C SER A 84 4.34 -20.86 3.64
N GLU A 85 5.55 -21.13 3.14
CA GLU A 85 6.25 -22.39 3.37
C GLU A 85 6.79 -22.50 4.81
N ILE A 86 7.21 -21.39 5.41
CA ILE A 86 7.63 -21.32 6.81
C ILE A 86 6.42 -21.57 7.73
N ASP A 87 5.27 -20.94 7.47
CA ASP A 87 4.06 -21.12 8.28
C ASP A 87 3.46 -22.53 8.12
N MET A 88 3.51 -23.10 6.92
CA MET A 88 3.15 -24.50 6.67
C MET A 88 4.07 -25.47 7.43
N LEU A 89 5.39 -25.27 7.39
CA LEU A 89 6.36 -26.08 8.15
C LEU A 89 6.10 -25.97 9.66
N LYS A 90 5.88 -24.74 10.14
CA LYS A 90 5.57 -24.44 11.55
C LYS A 90 4.30 -25.14 12.02
N LYS A 91 3.20 -25.00 11.26
CA LYS A 91 1.91 -25.64 11.51
C LYS A 91 1.99 -27.17 11.41
N HIS A 92 2.88 -27.71 10.60
CA HIS A 92 3.11 -29.16 10.52
C HIS A 92 3.79 -29.67 11.80
N ILE A 93 4.93 -29.07 12.16
CA ILE A 93 5.73 -29.42 13.35
C ILE A 93 4.94 -29.21 14.66
N SER A 94 4.10 -28.17 14.76
CA SER A 94 3.33 -27.88 15.97
C SER A 94 2.36 -28.99 16.39
N ASN A 95 1.92 -29.85 15.47
CA ASN A 95 1.03 -30.97 15.80
C ASN A 95 1.76 -32.11 16.54
N PHE A 96 3.08 -32.21 16.39
CA PHE A 96 3.92 -33.25 16.97
C PHE A 96 4.69 -32.78 18.21
N TRP A 97 4.73 -31.47 18.47
CA TRP A 97 5.45 -30.91 19.61
C TRP A 97 4.58 -30.81 20.86
N THR A 98 4.95 -31.56 21.90
CA THR A 98 4.40 -31.40 23.24
C THR A 98 5.47 -30.82 24.16
N PRO A 99 5.48 -29.50 24.43
CA PRO A 99 6.39 -28.91 25.40
C PRO A 99 6.09 -29.42 26.82
N PRO A 100 7.09 -29.52 27.71
CA PRO A 100 6.86 -29.78 29.13
C PRO A 100 6.04 -28.64 29.76
N ILE A 101 5.01 -29.00 30.52
CA ILE A 101 4.04 -28.06 31.12
C ILE A 101 4.42 -27.77 32.58
N GLY A 102 4.14 -26.55 33.06
CA GLY A 102 4.05 -26.26 34.50
C GLY A 102 5.36 -25.97 35.26
N ALA A 103 6.49 -25.78 34.58
CA ALA A 103 7.72 -25.31 35.23
C ALA A 103 7.77 -23.77 35.30
N ALA A 104 8.50 -23.24 36.29
CA ALA A 104 8.81 -21.82 36.37
C ALA A 104 9.57 -21.35 35.11
N GLY A 105 9.07 -20.29 34.47
CA GLY A 105 9.63 -19.78 33.21
C GLY A 105 9.18 -20.51 31.94
N ALA A 106 8.14 -21.37 32.00
CA ALA A 106 7.54 -21.98 30.80
C ALA A 106 7.03 -20.96 29.77
N GLU A 107 6.57 -19.79 30.25
CA GLU A 107 6.19 -18.61 29.46
C GLU A 107 7.33 -18.06 28.57
N ASN A 108 8.59 -18.30 28.95
CA ASN A 108 9.81 -17.82 28.31
C ASN A 108 10.56 -18.96 27.58
N LEU A 109 9.91 -20.11 27.37
CA LEU A 109 10.53 -21.30 26.78
C LEU A 109 10.87 -21.09 25.31
N ILE A 110 12.13 -20.79 25.01
CA ILE A 110 12.64 -20.67 23.63
C ILE A 110 13.76 -21.69 23.39
N VAL A 111 13.52 -22.62 22.47
CA VAL A 111 14.50 -23.63 22.03
C VAL A 111 14.71 -23.54 20.52
N ASP A 112 15.94 -23.25 20.11
CA ASP A 112 16.31 -23.24 18.69
C ASP A 112 16.97 -24.58 18.32
N ILE A 113 16.34 -25.32 17.41
CA ILE A 113 16.85 -26.59 16.87
C ILE A 113 17.37 -26.35 15.45
N PHE A 114 18.63 -26.66 15.22
CA PHE A 114 19.21 -26.72 13.88
C PHE A 114 18.90 -28.07 13.24
N MET A 115 18.48 -28.07 11.98
CA MET A 115 18.12 -29.25 11.22
C MET A 115 18.80 -29.31 9.85
N GLU A 116 19.14 -30.52 9.43
CA GLU A 116 19.57 -30.85 8.06
C GLU A 116 18.62 -31.86 7.43
N PHE A 117 18.24 -31.67 6.18
CA PHE A 117 17.22 -32.45 5.46
C PHE A 117 17.75 -33.12 4.20
N ASN A 118 17.18 -34.28 3.86
CA ASN A 118 17.32 -34.89 2.54
C ASN A 118 16.36 -34.23 1.51
N LYS A 119 16.47 -34.59 0.23
CA LYS A 119 15.64 -34.02 -0.85
C LYS A 119 14.14 -34.35 -0.76
N GLU A 120 13.78 -35.34 0.05
CA GLU A 120 12.45 -35.94 0.17
C GLU A 120 11.72 -35.45 1.44
N GLY A 121 12.38 -34.66 2.30
CA GLY A 121 11.80 -34.07 3.50
C GLY A 121 12.10 -34.80 4.82
N TYR A 122 12.93 -35.85 4.82
CA TYR A 122 13.39 -36.55 6.04
C TYR A 122 14.57 -35.83 6.69
N VAL A 123 14.72 -35.93 8.01
CA VAL A 123 15.72 -35.21 8.80
C VAL A 123 16.99 -36.05 8.93
N LEU A 124 18.07 -35.60 8.31
CA LEU A 124 19.40 -36.22 8.43
C LEU A 124 20.05 -35.91 9.78
N LYS A 125 19.75 -34.73 10.34
CA LYS A 125 20.36 -34.24 11.59
C LYS A 125 19.43 -33.25 12.30
N ALA A 126 19.33 -33.35 13.63
CA ALA A 126 18.63 -32.38 14.49
C ALA A 126 19.42 -32.14 15.79
N GLU A 127 19.78 -30.89 16.08
CA GLU A 127 20.60 -30.52 17.24
C GLU A 127 20.11 -29.24 17.94
N TRP A 128 20.15 -29.23 19.27
CA TRP A 128 19.86 -28.04 20.07
C TRP A 128 21.04 -27.06 20.07
N VAL A 129 20.85 -25.87 19.49
CA VAL A 129 21.91 -24.88 19.28
C VAL A 129 21.90 -23.73 20.29
N ASN A 130 20.75 -23.19 20.70
CA ASN A 130 20.68 -22.06 21.66
C ASN A 130 20.88 -22.48 23.14
N ARG A 131 21.80 -23.42 23.39
CA ARG A 131 22.03 -24.04 24.71
C ARG A 131 22.34 -23.02 25.81
N GLY A 132 23.34 -22.16 25.63
CA GLY A 132 23.64 -21.01 26.50
C GLY A 132 23.59 -21.31 28.01
N MET A 133 23.03 -20.39 28.79
CA MET A 133 22.80 -20.55 30.24
C MET A 133 21.77 -21.65 30.56
N ASN A 134 20.81 -21.87 29.65
CA ASN A 134 19.75 -22.86 29.79
C ASN A 134 20.25 -24.31 29.65
N SER A 135 21.49 -24.51 29.20
CA SER A 135 22.15 -25.81 29.00
C SER A 135 22.18 -26.70 30.24
N ASN A 136 22.14 -26.13 31.44
CA ASN A 136 22.08 -26.88 32.70
C ASN A 136 20.64 -27.11 33.20
N ASN A 137 19.66 -26.32 32.76
CA ASN A 137 18.28 -26.41 33.21
C ASN A 137 17.57 -27.66 32.65
N SER A 138 17.09 -28.53 33.54
CA SER A 138 16.40 -29.77 33.18
C SER A 138 15.13 -29.53 32.35
N PHE A 139 14.43 -28.42 32.58
CA PHE A 139 13.23 -28.06 31.82
C PHE A 139 13.54 -27.79 30.34
N TYR A 140 14.60 -27.02 30.06
CA TYR A 140 15.04 -26.73 28.70
C TYR A 140 15.62 -27.98 28.02
N LYS A 141 16.32 -28.87 28.75
CA LYS A 141 16.73 -30.18 28.24
C LYS A 141 15.52 -31.03 27.82
N ALA A 142 14.47 -31.10 28.65
CA ALA A 142 13.25 -31.83 28.34
C ALA A 142 12.53 -31.24 27.12
N ALA A 143 12.39 -29.91 27.06
CA ALA A 143 11.79 -29.22 25.92
C ALA A 143 12.58 -29.40 24.61
N ALA A 144 13.92 -29.38 24.66
CA ALA A 144 14.77 -29.62 23.50
C ALA A 144 14.72 -31.07 23.02
N ASN A 145 14.67 -32.04 23.93
CA ASN A 145 14.46 -33.44 23.58
C ASN A 145 13.06 -33.65 22.96
N ALA A 146 12.02 -32.99 23.49
CA ALA A 146 10.67 -33.01 22.93
C ALA A 146 10.61 -32.34 21.53
N ALA A 147 11.36 -31.26 21.31
CA ALA A 147 11.48 -30.60 20.00
C ALA A 147 12.20 -31.49 18.98
N ILE A 148 13.36 -32.07 19.35
CA ILE A 148 14.10 -33.01 18.50
C ILE A 148 13.27 -34.25 18.17
N ARG A 149 12.43 -34.73 19.10
CA ARG A 149 11.45 -35.78 18.82
C ARG A 149 10.37 -35.30 17.83
N ALA A 150 9.73 -34.17 18.09
CA ALA A 150 8.67 -33.62 17.24
C ALA A 150 9.13 -33.42 15.77
N VAL A 151 10.40 -33.05 15.58
CA VAL A 151 11.05 -32.95 14.27
C VAL A 151 11.07 -34.29 13.53
N LYS A 152 11.31 -35.42 14.22
CA LYS A 152 11.33 -36.76 13.62
C LYS A 152 9.92 -37.35 13.46
N ASP A 153 9.08 -37.19 14.47
CA ASP A 153 7.68 -37.64 14.44
C ASP A 153 6.87 -36.91 13.35
N ALA A 154 7.34 -35.75 12.87
CA ALA A 154 6.79 -34.98 11.75
C ALA A 154 7.35 -35.35 10.36
N GLU A 155 8.19 -36.38 10.22
CA GLU A 155 8.72 -36.78 8.90
C GLU A 155 7.65 -37.46 8.01
N PRO A 156 7.65 -37.23 6.68
CA PRO A 156 8.46 -36.26 5.93
C PRO A 156 7.86 -34.85 5.96
N MET A 157 8.72 -33.83 5.97
CA MET A 157 8.30 -32.42 5.96
C MET A 157 7.65 -32.01 4.61
N PRO A 158 6.57 -31.19 4.61
CA PRO A 158 5.84 -30.78 3.40
C PRO A 158 6.56 -29.68 2.59
N LEU A 159 7.87 -29.79 2.37
CA LEU A 159 8.71 -28.74 1.77
C LEU A 159 8.84 -28.88 0.24
N PRO A 160 8.79 -27.78 -0.53
CA PRO A 160 8.82 -27.85 -2.00
C PRO A 160 10.22 -28.20 -2.51
N VAL A 161 10.36 -29.37 -3.12
CA VAL A 161 11.63 -29.92 -3.68
C VAL A 161 12.37 -28.93 -4.60
N SER A 162 11.64 -28.10 -5.35
CA SER A 162 12.20 -27.04 -6.20
C SER A 162 13.06 -26.00 -5.48
N LYS A 163 12.86 -25.83 -4.16
CA LYS A 163 13.63 -24.92 -3.29
C LYS A 163 14.66 -25.63 -2.41
N PHE A 164 14.96 -26.91 -2.61
CA PHE A 164 15.81 -27.71 -1.70
C PHE A 164 17.11 -27.02 -1.26
N LYS A 165 17.79 -26.28 -2.15
CA LYS A 165 19.02 -25.54 -1.81
C LYS A 165 18.86 -24.54 -0.67
N GLU A 166 17.66 -24.00 -0.47
CA GLU A 166 17.32 -22.99 0.53
C GLU A 166 16.96 -23.60 1.89
N TRP A 167 16.29 -24.77 1.90
CA TRP A 167 15.76 -25.41 3.11
C TRP A 167 16.48 -26.68 3.55
N ARG A 168 17.47 -27.17 2.79
CA ARG A 168 18.36 -28.29 3.17
C ARG A 168 18.92 -28.15 4.60
N THR A 169 19.17 -26.92 5.04
CA THR A 169 19.72 -26.61 6.37
C THR A 169 18.99 -25.40 6.94
N LEU A 170 18.28 -25.55 8.07
CA LEU A 170 17.54 -24.45 8.70
C LEU A 170 17.54 -24.57 10.22
N THR A 171 17.43 -23.44 10.92
CA THR A 171 17.22 -23.39 12.37
C THR A 171 15.78 -22.99 12.63
N PHE A 172 15.05 -23.82 13.38
CA PHE A 172 13.65 -23.59 13.73
C PHE A 172 13.52 -23.25 15.22
N ARG A 173 12.70 -22.26 15.53
CA ARG A 173 12.41 -21.81 16.90
C ARG A 173 11.16 -22.50 17.44
N PHE A 174 11.36 -23.31 18.47
CA PHE A 174 10.31 -23.88 19.30
C PHE A 174 10.01 -22.91 20.45
N ASP A 175 8.84 -22.28 20.38
CA ASP A 175 8.34 -21.27 21.30
C ASP A 175 6.83 -21.49 21.45
N PRO A 176 6.29 -21.80 22.65
CA PRO A 176 4.88 -22.16 22.83
C PRO A 176 3.92 -21.03 22.44
N ALA A 177 4.27 -19.77 22.69
CA ALA A 177 3.42 -18.62 22.36
C ALA A 177 3.27 -18.51 20.83
N THR A 178 4.37 -18.67 20.08
CA THR A 178 4.28 -18.66 18.61
C THR A 178 3.61 -19.91 18.04
N MET A 179 3.78 -21.08 18.66
CA MET A 179 3.33 -22.37 18.12
C MET A 179 1.85 -22.67 18.39
N PHE A 180 1.31 -22.19 19.52
CA PHE A 180 -0.08 -22.45 19.93
C PHE A 180 -0.98 -21.20 19.94
N GLY A 181 -0.41 -20.00 19.75
CA GLY A 181 -1.16 -18.74 19.65
C GLY A 181 -1.23 -17.90 20.93
N GLY A 182 -0.51 -18.31 21.98
CA GLY A 182 -0.52 -17.68 23.31
C GLY A 182 -1.37 -18.45 24.33
N TYR A 183 -1.18 -18.11 25.60
CA TYR A 183 -2.00 -18.48 26.75
C TYR A 183 -2.55 -17.21 27.39
#